data_AF-A0AB33A6T9-F1
#
_entry.id   AF-A0AB33A6T9-F1
#
_cell.length_a   1.000
_cell.length_b   1.000
_cell.length_c   1.000
_cell.angle_alpha   90.00
_cell.angle_beta   90.00
_cell.angle_gamma   90.00
#
_symmetry.space_group_name_H-M   'P 1'
#
loop_
_entity.id
_entity.type
_entity.pdbx_description
1 polymer ?
#
loop_
_entity_poly.entity_id
_entity_poly.type
_entity_poly.pdbx_seq_one_letter_code
_entity_poly.pdbx_strand_id
1 'polypeptide(L)'
;MVTKNLTAGQRPPWYSIRNAAKTDDGPAELLIYDEIDSWYGISAEQFARDLSAIDNDAITVRINSPGGSVFDGIAILNALRDHPATVTVVVDSLAASIASVIAMAGDEIVMNRNSQLMVHNAWAACVGDARAMEKSAARLAQHNSNIAQIYADRAGGTVEDWLDVMAEETWLLADEAVEAGLADRVVELPEPDSKSAAARASVFDLSAFRYAGRQSAPAPRIPLVHNKTPRPEKGEVNRGKEPIVATLNEGLAKLLGIDADADDETILSAAAEALEERADDGQESDETPTAAPTLEQATAALAKAGMTVVERAQYEATVAAAQAGAEARAQQLREGDERVVDQAIAEGKVAPARREHHLQALAADREGHTAVLAALAPGLIPLAETGHSTQPADGPVPNDLSWFDSAPTAPSSEGKE
;
A
#
# COMPACT_ATOMS: atom_id res chain seq x y z
N MET A 1 -24.14 -8.77 24.70
CA MET A 1 -23.35 -9.62 23.77
C MET A 1 -24.09 -9.63 22.43
N VAL A 2 -23.65 -8.87 21.43
CA VAL A 2 -24.08 -9.10 20.04
C VAL A 2 -23.06 -10.06 19.43
N THR A 3 -23.12 -11.32 19.85
CA THR A 3 -22.38 -12.38 19.17
C THR A 3 -23.19 -12.77 17.94
N LYS A 4 -22.81 -12.26 16.77
CA LYS A 4 -23.13 -12.96 15.53
C LYS A 4 -22.42 -14.31 15.62
N ASN A 5 -23.19 -15.40 15.57
CA ASN A 5 -22.64 -16.75 15.46
C ASN A 5 -21.77 -16.81 14.21
N LEU A 6 -20.45 -16.87 14.39
CA LEU A 6 -19.52 -17.09 13.30
C LEU A 6 -19.73 -18.50 12.76
N THR A 7 -20.07 -18.60 11.47
CA THR A 7 -20.14 -19.87 10.75
C THR A 7 -18.72 -20.47 10.65
N ALA A 8 -18.59 -21.80 10.70
CA ALA A 8 -17.31 -22.47 10.57
C ALA A 8 -16.59 -22.04 9.28
N GLY A 9 -15.40 -21.43 9.41
CA GLY A 9 -14.59 -20.94 8.29
C GLY A 9 -14.51 -19.41 8.15
N GLN A 10 -15.26 -18.62 8.92
CA GLN A 10 -15.10 -17.15 8.92
C GLN A 10 -14.07 -16.71 9.97
N ARG A 11 -13.05 -15.93 9.57
CA ARG A 11 -12.18 -15.22 10.51
C ARG A 11 -13.02 -14.25 11.34
N PRO A 12 -12.76 -14.12 12.66
CA PRO A 12 -13.45 -13.14 13.49
C PRO A 12 -13.20 -11.72 12.95
N PRO A 13 -14.11 -10.77 13.21
CA PRO A 13 -13.91 -9.38 12.83
C PRO A 13 -12.61 -8.84 13.46
N TRP A 14 -11.85 -8.02 12.71
CA TRP A 14 -10.60 -7.44 13.19
C TRP A 14 -10.79 -6.41 14.32
N TYR A 15 -12.04 -6.02 14.61
CA TYR A 15 -12.36 -5.30 15.84
C TYR A 15 -13.58 -5.84 16.59
N SER A 16 -13.66 -5.51 17.88
CA SER A 16 -14.86 -5.71 18.69
C SER A 16 -15.00 -4.66 19.77
N ILE A 17 -16.24 -4.34 20.16
CA ILE A 17 -16.55 -3.36 21.20
C ILE A 17 -17.25 -4.04 22.38
N ARG A 18 -16.88 -3.63 23.60
CA ARG A 18 -17.51 -4.04 24.87
C ARG A 18 -17.76 -2.80 25.72
N ASN A 19 -18.68 -2.92 26.68
CA ASN A 19 -19.03 -1.85 27.63
C ASN A 19 -19.39 -0.52 26.97
N ALA A 20 -20.14 -0.58 25.86
CA ALA A 20 -20.43 0.58 25.03
C ALA A 20 -21.44 1.57 25.64
N ALA A 21 -22.17 1.18 26.68
CA ALA A 21 -23.18 2.02 27.31
C ALA A 21 -22.65 2.69 28.59
N LYS A 22 -23.10 3.92 28.85
CA LYS A 22 -22.81 4.70 30.08
C LYS A 22 -23.15 3.98 31.38
N THR A 23 -24.09 3.04 31.32
CA THR A 23 -24.55 2.25 32.46
C THR A 23 -23.67 1.04 32.75
N ASP A 24 -22.73 0.71 31.86
CA ASP A 24 -21.82 -0.41 32.04
C ASP A 24 -20.70 -0.04 33.03
N ASP A 25 -20.22 -1.02 33.80
CA ASP A 25 -19.12 -0.79 34.75
C ASP A 25 -17.79 -0.63 33.98
N GLY A 26 -17.19 0.57 34.07
CA GLY A 26 -15.89 0.89 33.50
C GLY A 26 -15.93 1.55 32.11
N PRO A 27 -14.75 1.82 31.51
CA PRO A 27 -14.67 2.41 30.17
C PRO A 27 -15.17 1.44 29.10
N ALA A 28 -15.61 1.97 27.96
CA ALA A 28 -15.87 1.15 26.78
C ALA A 28 -14.54 0.55 26.28
N GLU A 29 -14.51 -0.74 25.98
CA GLU A 29 -13.32 -1.38 25.40
C GLU A 29 -13.51 -1.60 23.91
N LEU A 30 -12.62 -1.04 23.10
CA LEU A 30 -12.52 -1.27 21.67
C LEU A 30 -11.25 -2.07 21.38
N LEU A 31 -11.37 -3.30 20.88
CA LEU A 31 -10.25 -4.17 20.53
C LEU A 31 -9.98 -4.06 19.03
N ILE A 32 -8.76 -3.74 18.61
CA ILE A 32 -8.28 -3.77 17.20
C ILE A 32 -7.24 -4.88 17.10
N TYR A 33 -7.71 -6.09 16.80
CA TYR A 33 -6.96 -7.34 16.88
C TYR A 33 -7.07 -8.04 15.51
N ASP A 34 -5.94 -8.23 14.82
CA ASP A 34 -5.80 -8.69 13.42
C ASP A 34 -5.58 -7.55 12.39
N GLU A 35 -5.37 -7.92 11.13
CA GLU A 35 -5.09 -7.03 10.00
C GLU A 35 -6.27 -6.08 9.70
N ILE A 36 -5.95 -4.79 9.50
CA ILE A 36 -6.91 -3.73 9.21
C ILE A 36 -7.09 -3.64 7.69
N ASP A 37 -8.01 -4.41 7.14
CA ASP A 37 -8.34 -4.31 5.72
C ASP A 37 -9.84 -4.50 5.47
N SER A 38 -10.42 -3.60 4.68
CA SER A 38 -11.77 -3.66 4.13
C SER A 38 -12.08 -4.98 3.40
N TRP A 39 -11.07 -5.65 2.81
CA TRP A 39 -11.21 -6.93 2.12
C TRP A 39 -11.70 -8.05 3.06
N TYR A 40 -11.43 -7.94 4.36
CA TYR A 40 -11.88 -8.91 5.38
C TYR A 40 -13.26 -8.59 5.97
N GLY A 41 -14.04 -7.74 5.30
CA GLY A 41 -15.48 -7.65 5.51
C GLY A 41 -15.96 -6.58 6.48
N ILE A 42 -15.10 -5.64 6.89
CA ILE A 42 -15.52 -4.47 7.67
C ILE A 42 -14.88 -3.20 7.12
N SER A 43 -15.71 -2.26 6.67
CA SER A 43 -15.27 -0.95 6.19
C SER A 43 -15.02 0.01 7.36
N ALA A 44 -14.15 1.00 7.17
CA ALA A 44 -14.00 2.12 8.11
C ALA A 44 -15.34 2.82 8.43
N GLU A 45 -16.29 2.81 7.50
CA GLU A 45 -17.64 3.34 7.70
C GLU A 45 -18.43 2.57 8.78
N GLN A 46 -18.34 1.23 8.80
CA GLN A 46 -18.97 0.42 9.82
C GLN A 46 -18.31 0.65 11.19
N PHE A 47 -16.98 0.76 11.21
CA PHE A 47 -16.26 1.10 12.43
C PHE A 47 -16.67 2.47 12.97
N ALA A 48 -16.73 3.51 12.12
CA ALA A 48 -17.10 4.86 12.53
C ALA A 48 -18.53 4.92 13.09
N ARG A 49 -19.47 4.19 12.48
CA ARG A 49 -20.83 4.03 13.02
C ARG A 49 -20.81 3.40 14.41
N ASP A 50 -20.12 2.29 14.58
CA ASP A 50 -20.08 1.56 15.85
C ASP A 50 -19.38 2.38 16.94
N LEU A 51 -18.32 3.11 16.59
CA LEU A 51 -17.64 4.05 17.48
C LEU A 51 -18.58 5.19 17.89
N SER A 52 -19.33 5.78 16.95
CA SER A 52 -20.30 6.85 17.25
C SER A 52 -21.45 6.41 18.16
N ALA A 53 -21.71 5.10 18.23
CA ALA A 53 -22.73 4.52 19.09
C ALA A 53 -22.23 4.26 20.52
N ILE A 54 -20.94 4.45 20.79
CA ILE A 54 -20.39 4.36 22.14
C ILE A 54 -20.83 5.58 22.93
N ASP A 55 -21.70 5.36 23.92
CA ASP A 55 -22.17 6.39 24.84
C ASP A 55 -21.47 6.22 26.18
N ASN A 56 -20.14 6.22 26.17
CA ASN A 56 -19.28 6.20 27.36
C ASN A 56 -18.31 7.39 27.28
N ASP A 57 -18.04 8.03 28.41
CA ASP A 57 -17.16 9.20 28.46
C ASP A 57 -15.65 8.82 28.42
N ALA A 58 -15.34 7.53 28.51
CA ALA A 58 -14.00 6.97 28.36
C ALA A 58 -13.99 5.73 27.46
N ILE A 59 -13.01 5.67 26.55
CA ILE A 59 -12.78 4.54 25.64
C ILE A 59 -11.37 4.03 25.86
N THR A 60 -11.23 2.72 26.11
CA THR A 60 -9.95 2.01 26.07
C THR A 60 -9.81 1.28 24.74
N VAL A 61 -8.91 1.74 23.88
CA VAL A 61 -8.60 1.11 22.59
C VAL A 61 -7.42 0.17 22.77
N ARG A 62 -7.64 -1.13 22.64
CA ARG A 62 -6.60 -2.16 22.79
C ARG A 62 -6.12 -2.62 21.42
N ILE A 63 -4.82 -2.49 21.14
CA ILE A 63 -4.24 -2.79 19.84
C ILE A 63 -3.36 -4.04 19.90
N ASN A 64 -3.63 -4.97 19.00
CA ASN A 64 -2.77 -6.11 18.67
C ASN A 64 -2.87 -6.39 17.16
N SER A 65 -2.19 -5.59 16.35
CA SER A 65 -2.36 -5.59 14.89
C SER A 65 -1.04 -5.37 14.13
N PRO A 66 -0.82 -6.09 13.01
CA PRO A 66 0.32 -5.89 12.13
C PRO A 66 0.14 -4.68 11.19
N GLY A 67 -1.03 -4.05 11.19
CA GLY A 67 -1.37 -2.94 10.29
C GLY A 67 -2.31 -3.37 9.15
N GLY A 68 -2.20 -2.74 7.98
CA GLY A 68 -3.09 -2.93 6.84
C GLY A 68 -3.30 -1.65 6.01
N SER A 69 -4.54 -1.41 5.59
CA SER A 69 -4.98 -0.31 4.74
C SER A 69 -4.72 1.08 5.35
N VAL A 70 -3.96 1.90 4.63
CA VAL A 70 -3.64 3.29 5.05
C VAL A 70 -4.90 4.13 5.16
N PHE A 71 -5.82 4.04 4.20
CA PHE A 71 -7.04 4.84 4.21
C PHE A 71 -7.96 4.47 5.38
N ASP A 72 -8.14 3.18 5.65
CA ASP A 72 -8.98 2.73 6.77
C ASP A 72 -8.37 3.18 8.11
N GLY A 73 -7.04 3.05 8.28
CA GLY A 73 -6.41 3.47 9.52
C GLY A 73 -6.42 4.98 9.76
N ILE A 74 -6.26 5.81 8.71
CA ILE A 74 -6.43 7.26 8.85
C ILE A 74 -7.89 7.62 9.19
N ALA A 75 -8.87 6.95 8.59
CA ALA A 75 -10.27 7.17 8.93
C ALA A 75 -10.58 6.78 10.39
N ILE A 76 -10.05 5.66 10.87
CA ILE A 76 -10.16 5.22 12.26
C ILE A 76 -9.51 6.23 13.21
N LEU A 77 -8.30 6.70 12.90
CA LEU A 77 -7.59 7.71 13.69
C LEU A 77 -8.42 8.99 13.83
N ASN A 78 -8.96 9.49 12.71
CA ASN A 78 -9.77 10.71 12.72
C ASN A 78 -11.06 10.50 13.50
N ALA A 79 -11.75 9.37 13.31
CA ALA A 79 -12.97 9.06 14.05
C ALA A 79 -12.75 8.96 15.56
N LEU A 80 -11.61 8.42 16.00
CA LEU A 80 -11.22 8.37 17.41
C LEU A 80 -10.92 9.77 17.98
N ARG A 81 -10.23 10.63 17.22
CA ARG A 81 -9.92 12.01 17.63
C ARG A 81 -11.17 12.90 17.70
N ASP A 82 -12.13 12.68 16.81
CA ASP A 82 -13.42 13.40 16.78
C ASP A 82 -14.38 12.93 17.90
N HIS A 83 -14.12 11.77 18.51
CA HIS A 83 -15.01 11.23 19.53
C HIS A 83 -14.90 12.05 20.84
N PRO A 84 -16.01 12.42 21.51
CA PRO A 84 -15.97 13.27 22.70
C PRO A 84 -15.34 12.60 23.93
N ALA A 85 -15.36 11.27 23.99
CA ALA A 85 -14.78 10.49 25.08
C ALA A 85 -13.27 10.73 25.22
N THR A 86 -12.73 10.46 26.41
CA THR A 86 -11.27 10.37 26.60
C THR A 86 -10.78 9.01 26.10
N VAL A 87 -9.81 8.99 25.20
CA VAL A 87 -9.35 7.76 24.52
C VAL A 87 -8.01 7.30 25.09
N THR A 88 -7.99 6.21 25.85
CA THR A 88 -6.74 5.54 26.26
C THR A 88 -6.43 4.40 25.30
N VAL A 89 -5.32 4.48 24.57
CA VAL A 89 -4.80 3.39 23.76
C VAL A 89 -3.88 2.50 24.61
N VAL A 90 -4.05 1.18 24.50
CA VAL A 90 -3.19 0.17 25.11
C VAL A 90 -2.64 -0.75 24.04
N VAL A 91 -1.32 -0.74 23.81
CA VAL A 91 -0.66 -1.71 22.94
C VAL A 91 -0.43 -2.99 23.72
N ASP A 92 -1.16 -4.05 23.35
CA ASP A 92 -1.14 -5.29 24.10
C ASP A 92 0.05 -6.17 23.78
N SER A 93 0.41 -6.25 22.50
CA SER A 93 1.58 -6.99 22.02
C SER A 93 2.19 -6.34 20.78
N LEU A 94 1.39 -5.98 19.78
CA LEU A 94 1.90 -5.37 18.55
C LEU A 94 1.03 -4.21 18.07
N ALA A 95 1.65 -3.08 17.77
CA ALA A 95 1.08 -2.02 16.93
C ALA A 95 2.06 -1.70 15.81
N ALA A 96 1.90 -2.33 14.65
CA ALA A 96 2.81 -2.17 13.52
C ALA A 96 2.14 -1.49 12.32
N SER A 97 2.93 -0.75 11.54
CA SER A 97 2.45 -0.04 10.34
C SER A 97 1.23 0.84 10.64
N ILE A 98 0.12 0.75 9.90
CA ILE A 98 -1.01 1.66 10.13
C ILE A 98 -1.65 1.51 11.54
N ALA A 99 -1.42 0.39 12.23
CA ALA A 99 -1.87 0.24 13.61
C ALA A 99 -1.08 1.14 14.59
N SER A 100 0.20 1.41 14.33
CA SER A 100 0.95 2.40 15.13
C SER A 100 0.48 3.82 14.85
N VAL A 101 0.05 4.12 13.61
CA VAL A 101 -0.62 5.39 13.30
C VAL A 101 -1.92 5.52 14.10
N ILE A 102 -2.81 4.51 14.08
CA ILE A 102 -4.06 4.54 14.87
C ILE A 102 -3.79 4.75 16.36
N ALA A 103 -2.71 4.17 16.90
CA ALA A 103 -2.35 4.39 18.29
C ALA A 103 -2.14 5.87 18.62
N MET A 104 -1.68 6.69 17.66
CA MET A 104 -1.48 8.14 17.83
C MET A 104 -2.80 8.94 17.94
N ALA A 105 -3.95 8.28 17.90
CA ALA A 105 -5.24 8.88 18.23
C ALA A 105 -5.51 8.98 19.74
N GLY A 106 -4.73 8.27 20.57
CA GLY A 106 -4.95 8.21 22.01
C GLY A 106 -4.66 9.52 22.74
N ASP A 107 -5.57 9.89 23.65
CA ASP A 107 -5.34 10.82 24.75
C ASP A 107 -4.37 10.25 25.80
N GLU A 108 -4.13 8.95 25.83
CA GLU A 108 -3.04 8.35 26.59
C GLU A 108 -2.65 7.08 25.85
N ILE A 109 -1.36 6.86 25.63
CA ILE A 109 -0.85 5.69 24.95
C ILE A 109 0.00 4.90 25.93
N VAL A 110 -0.47 3.72 26.26
CA VAL A 110 0.15 2.80 27.20
C VAL A 110 0.65 1.60 26.43
N MET A 111 1.89 1.20 26.69
CA MET A 111 2.45 -0.02 26.12
C MET A 111 2.68 -1.06 27.22
N ASN A 112 2.27 -2.30 27.00
CA ASN A 112 2.68 -3.38 27.89
C ASN A 112 4.19 -3.62 27.73
N ARG A 113 4.91 -3.96 28.81
CA ARG A 113 6.38 -4.09 28.81
C ARG A 113 6.96 -4.91 27.66
N ASN A 114 6.29 -5.99 27.26
CA ASN A 114 6.75 -6.89 26.20
C ASN A 114 6.11 -6.61 24.82
N SER A 115 5.47 -5.46 24.66
CA SER A 115 4.85 -5.05 23.40
C SER A 115 5.83 -4.30 22.50
N GLN A 116 5.49 -4.24 21.22
CA GLN A 116 6.28 -3.63 20.17
C GLN A 116 5.44 -2.63 19.37
N LEU A 117 6.08 -1.55 18.95
CA LEU A 117 5.56 -0.58 18.01
C LEU A 117 6.47 -0.53 16.79
N MET A 118 5.90 -0.49 15.58
CA MET A 118 6.68 -0.39 14.34
C MET A 118 6.16 0.74 13.47
N VAL A 119 7.08 1.57 12.96
CA VAL A 119 6.82 2.64 12.00
C VAL A 119 7.61 2.38 10.72
N HIS A 120 6.97 2.54 9.58
CA HIS A 120 7.62 2.41 8.27
C HIS A 120 6.87 3.18 7.19
N ASN A 121 7.51 3.35 6.03
CA ASN A 121 6.87 3.96 4.87
C ASN A 121 5.66 3.15 4.39
N ALA A 122 4.66 3.85 3.85
CA ALA A 122 3.57 3.22 3.13
C ALA A 122 4.12 2.40 1.95
N TRP A 123 3.54 1.23 1.72
CA TRP A 123 3.90 0.34 0.64
C TRP A 123 2.67 0.04 -0.22
N ALA A 124 2.89 -0.19 -1.51
CA ALA A 124 1.86 -0.64 -2.44
C ALA A 124 2.50 -1.43 -3.59
N ALA A 125 1.73 -2.34 -4.19
CA ALA A 125 2.06 -2.95 -5.46
C ALA A 125 1.48 -2.11 -6.62
N CYS A 126 2.29 -1.83 -7.64
CA CYS A 126 1.86 -1.11 -8.84
C CYS A 126 2.23 -1.92 -10.08
N VAL A 127 1.27 -2.07 -11.01
CA VAL A 127 1.49 -2.66 -12.34
C VAL A 127 0.97 -1.65 -13.37
N GLY A 128 1.83 -1.26 -14.31
CA GLY A 128 1.51 -0.28 -15.32
C GLY A 128 2.74 0.21 -16.07
N ASP A 129 2.55 1.22 -16.91
CA ASP A 129 3.65 1.90 -17.61
C ASP A 129 4.43 2.83 -16.66
N ALA A 130 5.49 3.45 -17.18
CA ALA A 130 6.34 4.36 -16.40
C ALA A 130 5.55 5.51 -15.75
N ARG A 131 4.55 6.08 -16.45
CA ARG A 131 3.73 7.18 -15.91
C ARG A 131 2.84 6.70 -14.77
N ALA A 132 2.29 5.49 -14.85
CA ALA A 132 1.52 4.88 -13.77
C ALA A 132 2.39 4.61 -12.54
N MET A 133 3.62 4.15 -12.74
CA MET A 133 4.60 3.93 -11.67
C MET A 133 5.02 5.24 -11.00
N GLU A 134 5.35 6.29 -11.77
CA GLU A 134 5.68 7.63 -11.26
C GLU A 134 4.53 8.22 -10.44
N LYS A 135 3.29 8.12 -10.95
CA LYS A 135 2.09 8.58 -10.23
C LYS A 135 1.88 7.81 -8.93
N SER A 136 2.18 6.53 -8.90
CA SER A 136 2.06 5.70 -7.70
C SER A 136 3.13 6.05 -6.67
N ALA A 137 4.37 6.27 -7.11
CA ALA A 137 5.45 6.75 -6.24
C ALA A 137 5.13 8.11 -5.62
N ALA A 138 4.61 9.06 -6.42
CA ALA A 138 4.19 10.37 -5.91
C ALA A 138 3.07 10.27 -4.85
N ARG A 139 2.10 9.36 -5.03
CA ARG A 139 1.05 9.10 -4.03
C ARG A 139 1.62 8.50 -2.75
N LEU A 140 2.54 7.54 -2.85
CA LEU A 140 3.21 6.96 -1.68
C LEU A 140 4.00 8.03 -0.92
N ALA A 141 4.71 8.92 -1.62
CA ALA A 141 5.41 10.05 -0.99
C ALA A 141 4.43 10.95 -0.22
N GLN A 142 3.26 11.27 -0.80
CA GLN A 142 2.23 12.05 -0.12
C GLN A 142 1.69 11.33 1.14
N HIS A 143 1.44 10.01 1.06
CA HIS A 143 1.03 9.23 2.22
C HIS A 143 2.12 9.21 3.30
N ASN A 144 3.38 9.05 2.93
CA ASN A 144 4.51 9.07 3.86
C ASN A 144 4.61 10.42 4.58
N SER A 145 4.51 11.55 3.87
CA SER A 145 4.52 12.87 4.49
C SER A 145 3.36 13.06 5.48
N ASN A 146 2.16 12.60 5.14
CA ASN A 146 1.01 12.67 6.05
C ASN A 146 1.20 11.81 7.30
N ILE A 147 1.70 10.58 7.14
CA ILE A 147 1.98 9.68 8.26
C ILE A 147 3.10 10.25 9.14
N ALA A 148 4.17 10.77 8.54
CA ALA A 148 5.27 11.40 9.25
C ALA A 148 4.82 12.64 10.05
N GLN A 149 3.90 13.44 9.51
CA GLN A 149 3.28 14.55 10.25
C GLN A 149 2.54 14.06 11.50
N ILE A 150 1.81 12.94 11.42
CA ILE A 150 1.09 12.39 12.59
C ILE A 150 2.06 12.00 13.71
N TYR A 151 3.21 11.41 13.36
CA TYR A 151 4.25 11.11 14.35
C TYR A 151 4.91 12.37 14.89
N ALA A 152 5.22 13.35 14.02
CA ALA A 152 5.77 14.64 14.42
C ALA A 152 4.84 15.39 15.38
N ASP A 153 3.53 15.40 15.12
CA ASP A 153 2.52 16.02 15.99
C ASP A 153 2.48 15.36 17.37
N ARG A 154 2.69 14.04 17.42
CA ARG A 154 2.63 13.27 18.67
C ARG A 154 3.91 13.39 19.50
N ALA A 155 5.05 13.18 18.85
CA ALA A 155 6.33 12.96 19.50
C ALA A 155 7.28 14.18 19.40
N GLY A 156 6.92 15.20 18.62
CA GLY A 156 7.80 16.29 18.24
C GLY A 156 8.76 15.90 17.11
N GLY A 157 9.67 16.82 16.75
CA GLY A 157 10.55 16.66 15.59
C GLY A 157 9.96 17.23 14.31
N THR A 158 10.68 17.07 13.20
CA THR A 158 10.24 17.50 11.87
C THR A 158 9.62 16.34 11.08
N VAL A 159 8.83 16.66 10.07
CA VAL A 159 8.30 15.65 9.12
C VAL A 159 9.46 14.89 8.47
N GLU A 160 10.53 15.60 8.13
CA GLU A 160 11.74 15.04 7.54
C GLU A 160 12.41 14.02 8.47
N ASP A 161 12.53 14.32 9.76
CA ASP A 161 13.10 13.36 10.74
C ASP A 161 12.27 12.07 10.78
N TRP A 162 10.94 12.20 10.80
CA TRP A 162 10.05 11.03 10.84
C TRP A 162 10.03 10.25 9.52
N LEU A 163 10.20 10.92 8.37
CA LEU A 163 10.40 10.26 7.09
C LEU A 163 11.65 9.39 7.09
N ASP A 164 12.75 9.87 7.67
CA ASP A 164 14.00 9.10 7.79
C ASP A 164 13.81 7.89 8.71
N VAL A 165 13.14 8.06 9.86
CA VAL A 165 12.82 6.95 10.78
C VAL A 165 11.93 5.90 10.11
N MET A 166 10.92 6.34 9.36
CA MET A 166 10.03 5.46 8.62
C MET A 166 10.74 4.73 7.47
N ALA A 167 11.68 5.39 6.79
CA ALA A 167 12.46 4.77 5.71
C ALA A 167 13.33 3.61 6.20
N GLU A 168 13.74 3.61 7.47
CA GLU A 168 14.55 2.54 8.06
C GLU A 168 13.73 1.28 8.44
N GLU A 169 12.40 1.34 8.43
CA GLU A 169 11.52 0.35 9.08
C GLU A 169 11.90 0.15 10.55
N THR A 170 11.43 1.07 11.39
CA THR A 170 11.88 1.19 12.78
C THR A 170 10.95 0.43 13.72
N TRP A 171 11.53 -0.49 14.47
CA TRP A 171 10.87 -1.25 15.52
C TRP A 171 11.29 -0.76 16.90
N LEU A 172 10.34 -0.59 17.81
CA LEU A 172 10.55 -0.08 19.16
C LEU A 172 9.91 -1.01 20.20
N LEU A 173 10.63 -1.30 21.28
CA LEU A 173 10.04 -1.84 22.52
C LEU A 173 9.26 -0.75 23.26
N ALA A 174 8.45 -1.15 24.23
CA ALA A 174 7.65 -0.24 25.04
C ALA A 174 8.45 0.94 25.65
N ASP A 175 9.61 0.66 26.26
CA ASP A 175 10.45 1.70 26.86
C ASP A 175 11.05 2.64 25.78
N GLU A 176 11.47 2.09 24.64
CA GLU A 176 12.01 2.85 23.51
C GLU A 176 10.94 3.72 22.83
N ALA A 177 9.69 3.26 22.79
CA ALA A 177 8.57 4.02 22.25
C ALA A 177 8.16 5.18 23.16
N VAL A 178 8.29 5.02 24.49
CA VAL A 178 8.14 6.12 25.45
C VAL A 178 9.28 7.14 25.28
N GLU A 179 10.51 6.66 25.15
CA GLU A 179 11.65 7.53 24.80
C GLU A 179 11.46 8.20 23.44
N ALA A 180 10.83 7.56 22.46
CA ALA A 180 10.54 8.18 21.19
C ALA A 180 9.36 9.18 21.23
N GLY A 181 8.70 9.37 22.37
CA GLY A 181 7.50 10.23 22.49
C GLY A 181 6.24 9.64 21.82
N LEU A 182 6.30 8.38 21.36
CA LEU A 182 5.18 7.69 20.71
C LEU A 182 4.26 7.02 21.74
N ALA A 183 4.71 6.81 22.98
CA ALA A 183 3.92 6.32 24.10
C ALA A 183 4.14 7.19 25.35
N ASP A 184 3.16 7.21 26.28
CA ASP A 184 3.26 7.99 27.51
C ASP A 184 3.86 7.18 28.67
N ARG A 185 3.57 5.87 28.75
CA ARG A 185 4.11 5.00 29.80
C ARG A 185 4.07 3.51 29.46
N VAL A 186 4.86 2.76 30.22
CA VAL A 186 4.90 1.29 30.19
C VAL A 186 4.14 0.70 31.37
N VAL A 187 3.40 -0.39 31.13
CA VAL A 187 2.72 -1.17 32.17
C VAL A 187 3.27 -2.59 32.24
N GLU A 188 3.48 -3.06 33.47
CA GLU A 188 3.69 -4.48 33.76
C GLU A 188 2.33 -5.14 33.98
N LEU A 189 2.01 -6.13 33.15
CA LEU A 189 0.84 -6.97 33.40
C LEU A 189 1.18 -7.98 34.49
N PRO A 190 0.27 -8.24 35.45
CA PRO A 190 0.39 -9.39 36.33
C PRO A 190 0.36 -10.69 35.51
N GLU A 191 0.99 -11.75 36.05
CA GLU A 191 1.01 -13.09 35.45
C GLU A 191 -0.40 -13.48 34.96
N PRO A 192 -0.57 -13.79 33.66
CA PRO A 192 -1.89 -13.96 33.08
C PRO A 192 -2.56 -15.24 33.59
N ASP A 193 -3.85 -15.15 33.90
CA ASP A 193 -4.68 -16.35 34.00
C ASP A 193 -4.86 -16.98 32.60
N SER A 194 -4.90 -18.32 32.55
CA SER A 194 -4.81 -19.08 31.28
C SER A 194 -5.88 -18.74 30.24
N LYS A 195 -7.00 -18.12 30.66
CA LYS A 195 -8.09 -17.68 29.79
C LYS A 195 -7.81 -16.34 29.10
N SER A 196 -7.11 -15.40 29.74
CA SER A 196 -6.81 -14.09 29.15
C SER A 196 -5.58 -14.13 28.22
N ALA A 197 -4.67 -15.09 28.41
CA ALA A 197 -3.54 -15.31 27.51
C ALA A 197 -3.99 -15.80 26.12
N ALA A 198 -4.96 -16.73 26.06
CA ALA A 198 -5.45 -17.30 24.81
C ALA A 198 -6.18 -16.26 23.93
N ALA A 199 -6.83 -15.25 24.53
CA ALA A 199 -7.48 -14.16 23.80
C ALA A 199 -6.50 -13.13 23.22
N ARG A 200 -5.24 -13.12 23.68
CA ARG A 200 -4.17 -12.21 23.25
C ARG A 200 -3.14 -12.86 22.32
N ALA A 201 -3.22 -14.19 22.14
CA ALA A 201 -2.28 -14.96 21.33
C ALA A 201 -2.65 -14.84 19.85
N SER A 202 -2.22 -13.76 19.21
CA SER A 202 -2.17 -13.66 17.75
C SER A 202 -0.73 -13.82 17.29
N VAL A 203 -0.45 -14.87 16.52
CA VAL A 203 0.84 -15.05 15.86
C VAL A 203 0.72 -14.43 14.48
N PHE A 204 1.34 -13.27 14.29
CA PHE A 204 1.41 -12.61 12.99
C PHE A 204 2.62 -13.11 12.20
N ASP A 205 2.43 -13.34 10.92
CA ASP A 205 3.55 -13.57 10.00
C ASP A 205 4.17 -12.21 9.64
N LEU A 206 5.28 -11.88 10.30
CA LEU A 206 6.00 -10.63 10.11
C LEU A 206 7.04 -10.72 8.97
N SER A 207 7.12 -11.83 8.25
CA SER A 207 8.07 -12.00 7.14
C SER A 207 7.77 -11.11 5.92
N ALA A 208 6.58 -10.51 5.88
CA ALA A 208 6.23 -9.49 4.89
C ALA A 208 6.98 -8.16 5.10
N PHE A 209 7.51 -7.92 6.30
CA PHE A 209 8.33 -6.75 6.63
C PHE A 209 9.82 -7.06 6.45
N ARG A 210 10.65 -6.02 6.36
CA ARG A 210 12.11 -6.14 6.26
C ARG A 210 12.70 -6.86 7.47
N TYR A 211 12.13 -6.64 8.65
CA TYR A 211 12.53 -7.26 9.90
C TYR A 211 11.36 -8.02 10.54
N ALA A 212 11.60 -9.27 10.95
CA ALA A 212 10.62 -10.09 11.67
C ALA A 212 10.53 -9.70 13.15
N GLY A 213 10.20 -8.44 13.43
CA GLY A 213 10.13 -7.88 14.77
C GLY A 213 11.41 -7.22 15.26
N ARG A 214 11.32 -6.60 16.45
CA ARG A 214 12.37 -5.80 17.08
C ARG A 214 13.70 -6.54 17.26
N GLN A 215 13.67 -7.85 17.51
CA GLN A 215 14.87 -8.67 17.71
C GLN A 215 15.73 -8.79 16.45
N SER A 216 15.11 -8.62 15.27
CA SER A 216 15.79 -8.67 13.98
C SER A 216 16.12 -7.29 13.40
N ALA A 217 15.57 -6.23 14.01
CA ALA A 217 15.76 -4.85 13.58
C ALA A 217 16.98 -4.19 14.25
N PRO A 218 17.64 -3.23 13.57
CA PRO A 218 18.68 -2.40 14.20
C PRO A 218 18.12 -1.59 15.38
N ALA A 219 19.02 -1.03 16.19
CA ALA A 219 18.60 -0.11 17.25
C ALA A 219 17.84 1.09 16.64
N PRO A 220 16.69 1.49 17.20
CA PRO A 220 15.88 2.55 16.63
C PRO A 220 16.62 3.88 16.67
N ARG A 221 16.54 4.64 15.58
CA ARG A 221 16.93 6.05 15.59
C ARG A 221 15.77 6.86 16.13
N ILE A 222 15.98 7.48 17.27
CA ILE A 222 14.99 8.35 17.89
C ILE A 222 15.34 9.79 17.53
N PRO A 223 14.48 10.54 16.80
CA PRO A 223 14.71 11.95 16.54
C PRO A 223 14.96 12.69 17.85
N LEU A 224 16.06 13.44 17.92
CA LEU A 224 16.47 14.18 19.12
C LEU A 224 15.63 15.46 19.28
N VAL A 225 14.33 15.32 19.48
CA VAL A 225 13.45 16.40 19.93
C VAL A 225 12.55 15.86 21.04
N HIS A 226 13.15 15.58 22.20
CA HIS A 226 12.37 15.56 23.43
C HIS A 226 12.02 16.98 23.81
N ASN A 227 10.77 17.38 23.60
CA ASN A 227 10.14 18.25 24.57
C ASN A 227 8.64 18.14 24.47
N LYS A 228 8.01 17.93 25.65
CA LYS A 228 6.84 18.65 26.18
C LYS A 228 6.16 19.65 25.24
N THR A 229 5.73 19.19 24.06
CA THR A 229 4.89 19.98 23.18
C THR A 229 3.51 19.85 23.79
N PRO A 230 2.87 20.95 24.21
CA PRO A 230 1.52 20.87 24.76
C PRO A 230 0.64 20.15 23.75
N ARG A 231 -0.09 19.15 24.23
CA ARG A 231 -1.11 18.46 23.44
C ARG A 231 -1.97 19.54 22.75
N PRO A 232 -2.27 19.43 21.45
CA PRO A 232 -3.34 20.25 20.89
C PRO A 232 -4.60 19.96 21.72
N GLU A 233 -5.11 20.95 22.46
CA GLU A 233 -6.34 20.79 23.24
C GLU A 233 -7.40 20.12 22.35
N LYS A 234 -8.21 19.22 22.93
CA LYS A 234 -9.38 18.62 22.25
C LYS A 234 -10.02 19.74 21.46
N GLY A 235 -9.95 19.66 20.13
CA GLY A 235 -10.43 20.74 19.29
C GLY A 235 -11.83 21.05 19.76
N GLU A 236 -12.03 22.24 20.34
CA GLU A 236 -13.37 22.79 20.42
C GLU A 236 -13.79 22.86 18.96
N VAL A 237 -14.56 21.87 18.52
CA VAL A 237 -15.27 21.93 17.26
C VAL A 237 -16.24 23.07 17.46
N ASN A 238 -15.77 24.28 17.17
CA ASN A 238 -16.60 25.43 16.97
C ASN A 238 -17.60 24.97 15.91
N ARG A 239 -18.83 24.69 16.34
CA ARG A 239 -20.00 24.57 15.45
C ARG A 239 -20.36 25.95 14.90
N GLY A 240 -19.36 26.71 14.50
CA GLY A 240 -19.42 27.95 13.77
C GLY A 240 -18.66 27.70 12.47
N LYS A 241 -19.36 27.92 11.35
CA LYS A 241 -18.86 27.73 10.00
C LYS A 241 -17.48 28.37 9.82
N GLU A 242 -16.43 27.57 9.70
CA GLU A 242 -15.32 27.93 8.81
C GLU A 242 -14.83 26.67 8.09
N PRO A 243 -15.16 26.51 6.81
CA PRO A 243 -14.52 25.49 6.00
C PRO A 243 -13.07 25.92 5.72
N ILE A 244 -12.18 24.95 5.50
CA ILE A 244 -10.73 25.09 5.22
C ILE A 244 -10.42 26.09 4.06
N VAL A 245 -11.43 26.50 3.30
CA VAL A 245 -11.37 27.54 2.26
C VAL A 245 -11.22 28.96 2.82
N ALA A 246 -11.71 29.23 4.04
CA ALA A 246 -11.70 30.56 4.65
C ALA A 246 -10.27 31.08 4.89
N THR A 247 -9.35 30.21 5.32
CA THR A 247 -7.94 30.61 5.54
C THR A 247 -7.19 30.92 4.24
N LEU A 248 -7.59 30.31 3.13
CA LEU A 248 -7.07 30.63 1.80
C LEU A 248 -7.62 31.97 1.30
N ASN A 249 -8.93 32.21 1.48
CA ASN A 249 -9.61 33.43 1.05
C ASN A 249 -9.21 34.65 1.89
N GLU A 250 -9.05 34.50 3.20
CA GLU A 250 -8.48 35.54 4.09
C GLU A 250 -7.03 35.87 3.71
N GLY A 251 -6.24 34.84 3.37
CA GLY A 251 -4.88 35.00 2.85
C GLY A 251 -4.85 35.79 1.54
N LEU A 252 -5.80 35.52 0.63
CA LEU A 252 -5.94 36.19 -0.66
C LEU A 252 -6.45 37.63 -0.50
N ALA A 253 -7.48 37.85 0.32
CA ALA A 253 -8.06 39.16 0.63
C ALA A 253 -7.01 40.08 1.24
N LYS A 254 -6.21 39.58 2.19
CA LYS A 254 -5.11 40.33 2.79
C LYS A 254 -4.00 40.68 1.79
N LEU A 255 -3.71 39.79 0.83
CA LEU A 255 -2.70 40.03 -0.20
C LEU A 255 -3.18 41.04 -1.26
N LEU A 256 -4.50 41.10 -1.49
CA LEU A 256 -5.17 42.02 -2.42
C LEU A 256 -5.65 43.32 -1.76
N GLY A 257 -5.48 43.47 -0.44
CA GLY A 257 -5.87 44.67 0.32
C GLY A 257 -7.38 44.83 0.52
N ILE A 258 -8.13 43.73 0.44
CA ILE A 258 -9.60 43.70 0.56
C ILE A 258 -9.96 43.36 2.02
N ASP A 259 -11.12 43.85 2.46
CA ASP A 259 -11.64 43.58 3.79
C ASP A 259 -11.78 42.06 4.04
N ALA A 260 -11.39 41.59 5.22
CA ALA A 260 -11.35 40.17 5.57
C ALA A 260 -12.74 39.54 5.67
N ASP A 261 -13.79 40.35 5.83
CA ASP A 261 -15.19 39.89 5.87
C ASP A 261 -15.87 39.92 4.47
N ALA A 262 -15.12 40.22 3.40
CA ALA A 262 -15.65 40.21 2.04
C ALA A 262 -16.10 38.81 1.61
N ASP A 263 -17.21 38.74 0.86
CA ASP A 263 -17.69 37.46 0.35
C ASP A 263 -16.73 36.85 -0.70
N ASP A 264 -16.79 35.52 -0.83
CA ASP A 264 -15.91 34.74 -1.70
C ASP A 264 -15.93 35.23 -3.15
N GLU A 265 -17.08 35.70 -3.64
CA GLU A 265 -17.26 36.18 -5.02
C GLU A 265 -16.52 37.51 -5.24
N THR A 266 -16.55 38.39 -4.24
CA THR A 266 -15.81 39.67 -4.25
C THR A 266 -14.29 39.44 -4.23
N ILE A 267 -13.81 38.48 -3.42
CA ILE A 267 -12.38 38.14 -3.34
C ILE A 267 -11.89 37.52 -4.65
N LEU A 268 -12.65 36.60 -5.24
CA LEU A 268 -12.32 35.96 -6.52
C LEU A 268 -12.35 36.97 -7.69
N SER A 269 -13.33 37.88 -7.71
CA SER A 269 -13.43 38.92 -8.74
C SER A 269 -12.25 39.87 -8.67
N ALA A 270 -11.87 40.32 -7.48
CA ALA A 270 -10.74 41.22 -7.31
C ALA A 270 -9.39 40.53 -7.55
N ALA A 271 -9.26 39.23 -7.27
CA ALA A 271 -8.09 38.45 -7.67
C ALA A 271 -7.97 38.32 -9.19
N ALA A 272 -9.10 38.13 -9.89
CA ALA A 272 -9.16 38.10 -11.34
C ALA A 272 -8.82 39.47 -11.95
N GLU A 273 -9.37 40.57 -11.41
CA GLU A 273 -9.02 41.94 -11.82
C GLU A 273 -7.55 42.25 -11.58
N ALA A 274 -6.97 41.91 -10.42
CA ALA A 274 -5.54 42.14 -10.15
C ALA A 274 -4.61 41.32 -11.07
N LEU A 275 -5.08 40.18 -11.58
CA LEU A 275 -4.37 39.37 -12.58
C LEU A 275 -4.54 39.95 -14.00
N GLU A 276 -5.71 40.51 -14.32
CA GLU A 276 -5.97 41.19 -15.59
C GLU A 276 -5.26 42.55 -15.66
N GLU A 277 -5.20 43.33 -14.58
CA GLU A 277 -4.48 44.61 -14.48
C GLU A 277 -2.96 44.38 -14.64
N ARG A 278 -2.43 43.28 -14.09
CA ARG A 278 -1.05 42.81 -14.37
C ARG A 278 -0.84 42.31 -15.80
N ALA A 279 -1.89 41.96 -16.52
CA ALA A 279 -1.84 41.52 -17.90
C ALA A 279 -2.01 42.69 -18.90
N ASP A 280 -2.62 43.80 -18.48
CA ASP A 280 -2.93 44.98 -19.31
C ASP A 280 -1.97 46.18 -19.07
N ASP A 281 -1.01 46.07 -18.15
CA ASP A 281 0.11 47.01 -17.98
C ASP A 281 1.15 46.92 -19.13
N GLY A 282 0.66 47.16 -20.33
CA GLY A 282 1.43 47.56 -21.49
C GLY A 282 1.33 49.07 -21.72
N GLN A 283 1.80 49.92 -20.79
CA GLN A 283 2.65 51.09 -21.09
C GLN A 283 2.97 52.02 -19.87
N GLU A 284 4.28 52.28 -19.74
CA GLU A 284 4.95 53.52 -19.29
C GLU A 284 4.71 54.04 -17.86
N SER A 285 5.48 53.52 -16.90
CA SER A 285 5.91 54.29 -15.73
C SER A 285 7.45 54.31 -15.62
N ASP A 286 7.97 55.50 -15.36
CA ASP A 286 9.38 55.92 -15.43
C ASP A 286 10.19 55.47 -14.19
N GLU A 287 10.03 54.22 -13.77
CA GLU A 287 10.88 53.58 -12.77
C GLU A 287 11.60 52.39 -13.40
N THR A 288 12.92 52.35 -13.21
CA THR A 288 13.79 51.34 -13.82
C THR A 288 13.24 49.94 -13.53
N PRO A 289 12.96 49.10 -14.54
CA PRO A 289 12.36 47.80 -14.31
C PRO A 289 13.31 47.00 -13.42
N THR A 290 12.83 46.53 -12.26
CA THR A 290 13.54 45.47 -11.56
C THR A 290 13.52 44.28 -12.50
N ALA A 291 14.68 44.01 -13.09
CA ALA A 291 14.85 42.98 -14.11
C ALA A 291 14.20 41.68 -13.65
N ALA A 292 13.42 41.05 -14.54
CA ALA A 292 12.88 39.72 -14.31
C ALA A 292 13.97 38.81 -13.72
N PRO A 293 13.65 38.01 -12.68
CA PRO A 293 14.66 37.21 -12.00
C PRO A 293 15.40 36.38 -13.04
N THR A 294 16.73 36.48 -13.03
CA THR A 294 17.54 35.76 -14.01
C THR A 294 17.32 34.26 -13.83
N LEU A 295 17.55 33.48 -14.89
CA LEU A 295 17.42 32.02 -14.84
C LEU A 295 18.20 31.41 -13.66
N GLU A 296 19.34 31.99 -13.29
CA GLU A 296 20.13 31.61 -12.13
C GLU A 296 19.44 31.90 -10.79
N GLN A 297 18.76 33.04 -10.65
CA GLN A 297 18.03 33.41 -9.44
C GLN A 297 16.79 32.52 -9.26
N ALA A 298 16.08 32.22 -10.34
CA ALA A 298 14.95 31.28 -10.33
C ALA A 298 15.42 29.85 -10.00
N THR A 299 16.54 29.41 -10.59
CA THR A 299 17.12 28.08 -10.33
C THR A 299 17.63 27.97 -8.90
N ALA A 300 18.24 29.02 -8.34
CA ALA A 300 18.72 29.04 -6.95
C ALA A 300 17.57 29.04 -5.93
N ALA A 301 16.46 29.70 -6.24
CA ALA A 301 15.25 29.67 -5.41
C ALA A 301 14.60 28.27 -5.41
N LEU A 302 14.50 27.65 -6.58
CA LEU A 302 13.96 26.29 -6.74
C LEU A 302 14.87 25.22 -6.10
N ALA A 303 16.19 25.37 -6.20
CA ALA A 303 17.13 24.45 -5.56
C ALA A 303 17.06 24.49 -4.02
N LYS A 304 16.80 25.67 -3.42
CA LYS A 304 16.53 25.79 -1.98
C LYS A 304 15.24 25.09 -1.54
N ALA A 305 14.30 24.90 -2.47
CA ALA A 305 13.08 24.11 -2.28
C ALA A 305 13.25 22.64 -2.72
N GLY A 306 14.47 22.17 -2.97
CA GLY A 306 14.76 20.79 -3.39
C GLY A 306 14.38 20.47 -4.85
N MET A 307 14.03 21.47 -5.65
CA MET A 307 13.61 21.32 -7.04
C MET A 307 14.77 21.60 -8.00
N THR A 308 14.92 20.77 -9.03
CA THR A 308 15.93 20.95 -10.09
C THR A 308 15.28 21.46 -11.36
N VAL A 309 15.78 22.57 -11.90
CA VAL A 309 15.30 23.11 -13.18
C VAL A 309 15.91 22.30 -14.32
N VAL A 310 15.06 21.68 -15.14
CA VAL A 310 15.47 20.98 -16.35
C VAL A 310 14.90 21.72 -17.55
N GLU A 311 15.73 21.95 -18.56
CA GLU A 311 15.31 22.56 -19.82
C GLU A 311 14.31 21.63 -20.53
N ARG A 312 13.16 22.18 -20.94
CA ARG A 312 12.02 21.37 -21.38
C ARG A 312 12.35 20.52 -22.61
N ALA A 313 13.10 21.06 -23.58
CA ALA A 313 13.47 20.29 -24.77
C ALA A 313 14.45 19.15 -24.42
N GLN A 314 15.42 19.38 -23.52
CA GLN A 314 16.27 18.32 -22.98
C GLN A 314 15.50 17.26 -22.19
N TYR A 315 14.50 17.65 -21.40
CA TYR A 315 13.64 16.70 -20.69
C TYR A 315 12.86 15.82 -21.67
N GLU A 316 12.19 16.43 -22.64
CA GLU A 316 11.42 15.72 -23.67
C GLU A 316 12.33 14.79 -24.50
N ALA A 317 13.54 15.23 -24.85
CA ALA A 317 14.54 14.40 -25.54
C ALA A 317 15.03 13.22 -24.69
N THR A 318 15.21 13.42 -23.39
CA THR A 318 15.65 12.37 -22.46
C THR A 318 14.55 11.32 -22.27
N VAL A 319 13.29 11.75 -22.14
CA VAL A 319 12.13 10.86 -22.07
C VAL A 319 12.00 10.04 -23.36
N ALA A 320 12.13 10.68 -24.52
CA ALA A 320 12.09 9.99 -25.81
C ALA A 320 13.24 8.98 -25.96
N ALA A 321 14.46 9.33 -25.54
CA ALA A 321 15.61 8.41 -25.57
C ALA A 321 15.42 7.23 -24.61
N ALA A 322 14.85 7.45 -23.42
CA ALA A 322 14.55 6.39 -22.46
C ALA A 322 13.48 5.42 -23.00
N GLN A 323 12.42 5.95 -23.63
CA GLN A 323 11.39 5.14 -24.29
C GLN A 323 11.98 4.31 -25.43
N ALA A 324 12.76 4.93 -26.32
CA ALA A 324 13.45 4.21 -27.40
C ALA A 324 14.38 3.11 -26.86
N GLY A 325 15.09 3.37 -25.75
CA GLY A 325 15.92 2.39 -25.07
C GLY A 325 15.12 1.21 -24.48
N ALA A 326 13.99 1.48 -23.85
CA ALA A 326 13.10 0.46 -23.30
C ALA A 326 12.50 -0.42 -24.41
N GLU A 327 12.07 0.19 -25.52
CA GLU A 327 11.55 -0.52 -26.69
C GLU A 327 12.61 -1.40 -27.35
N ALA A 328 13.84 -0.86 -27.52
CA ALA A 328 14.97 -1.61 -28.06
C ALA A 328 15.34 -2.80 -27.16
N ARG A 329 15.37 -2.61 -25.83
CA ARG A 329 15.61 -3.69 -24.85
C ARG A 329 14.53 -4.76 -24.94
N ALA A 330 13.26 -4.37 -25.01
CA ALA A 330 12.14 -5.30 -25.12
C ALA A 330 12.21 -6.10 -26.44
N GLN A 331 12.61 -5.46 -27.53
CA GLN A 331 12.85 -6.14 -28.80
C GLN A 331 14.00 -7.16 -28.72
N GLN A 332 15.14 -6.77 -28.16
CA GLN A 332 16.28 -7.68 -27.96
C GLN A 332 15.92 -8.92 -27.14
N LEU A 333 15.09 -8.73 -26.10
CA LEU A 333 14.61 -9.83 -25.25
C LEU A 333 13.72 -10.80 -26.04
N ARG A 334 12.76 -10.28 -26.82
CA ARG A 334 11.89 -11.08 -27.71
C ARG A 334 12.69 -11.84 -28.76
N GLU A 335 13.61 -11.17 -29.45
CA GLU A 335 14.50 -11.82 -30.42
C GLU A 335 15.42 -12.86 -29.76
N GLY A 336 15.77 -12.66 -28.49
CA GLY A 336 16.47 -13.66 -27.68
C GLY A 336 15.61 -14.89 -27.40
N ASP A 337 14.35 -14.70 -27.05
CA ASP A 337 13.41 -15.79 -26.75
C ASP A 337 13.08 -16.61 -28.00
N GLU A 338 12.85 -15.93 -29.12
CA GLU A 338 12.65 -16.58 -30.41
C GLU A 338 13.84 -17.45 -30.79
N ARG A 339 15.07 -16.94 -30.62
CA ARG A 339 16.29 -17.73 -30.87
C ARG A 339 16.38 -18.98 -30.00
N VAL A 340 16.04 -18.88 -28.71
CA VAL A 340 16.05 -20.02 -27.79
C VAL A 340 15.04 -21.08 -28.23
N VAL A 341 13.82 -20.67 -28.58
CA VAL A 341 12.76 -21.58 -29.01
C VAL A 341 13.10 -22.21 -30.37
N ASP A 342 13.56 -21.42 -31.32
CA ASP A 342 13.92 -21.88 -32.67
C ASP A 342 15.10 -22.85 -32.63
N GLN A 343 16.08 -22.62 -31.74
CA GLN A 343 17.16 -23.57 -31.49
C GLN A 343 16.63 -24.89 -30.89
N ALA A 344 15.73 -24.82 -29.91
CA ALA A 344 15.13 -26.02 -29.32
C ALA A 344 14.30 -26.81 -30.34
N ILE A 345 13.63 -26.13 -31.27
CA ILE A 345 12.93 -26.75 -32.40
C ILE A 345 13.93 -27.44 -33.33
N ALA A 346 15.02 -26.76 -33.71
CA ALA A 346 16.03 -27.31 -34.61
C ALA A 346 16.75 -28.55 -34.02
N GLU A 347 16.95 -28.57 -32.70
CA GLU A 347 17.52 -29.70 -31.96
C GLU A 347 16.50 -30.84 -31.73
N GLY A 348 15.25 -30.68 -32.17
CA GLY A 348 14.19 -31.68 -32.01
C GLY A 348 13.73 -31.86 -30.57
N LYS A 349 13.96 -30.87 -29.70
CA LYS A 349 13.52 -30.88 -28.29
C LYS A 349 12.04 -30.56 -28.15
N VAL A 350 11.53 -29.69 -29.02
CA VAL A 350 10.13 -29.22 -29.01
C VAL A 350 9.55 -29.18 -30.42
N ALA A 351 8.21 -29.28 -30.53
CA ALA A 351 7.54 -29.37 -31.82
C ALA A 351 7.38 -27.98 -32.44
N PRO A 352 7.57 -27.81 -33.76
CA PRO A 352 7.30 -26.53 -34.44
C PRO A 352 5.88 -26.00 -34.18
N ALA A 353 4.89 -26.89 -34.11
CA ALA A 353 3.48 -26.53 -33.83
C ALA A 353 3.25 -25.93 -32.43
N ARG A 354 4.21 -26.07 -31.52
CA ARG A 354 4.14 -25.54 -30.14
C ARG A 354 5.02 -24.31 -29.93
N ARG A 355 5.61 -23.74 -30.99
CA ARG A 355 6.48 -22.55 -30.91
C ARG A 355 5.87 -21.42 -30.07
N GLU A 356 4.63 -21.05 -30.39
CA GLU A 356 3.90 -19.97 -29.70
C GLU A 356 3.69 -20.25 -28.21
N HIS A 357 3.42 -21.51 -27.85
CA HIS A 357 3.26 -21.91 -26.47
C HIS A 357 4.56 -21.75 -25.66
N HIS A 358 5.72 -22.07 -26.25
CA HIS A 358 7.01 -21.88 -25.57
C HIS A 358 7.42 -20.41 -25.48
N LEU A 359 7.05 -19.58 -26.46
CA LEU A 359 7.25 -18.12 -26.38
C LEU A 359 6.42 -17.50 -25.27
N GLN A 360 5.15 -17.91 -25.14
CA GLN A 360 4.27 -17.45 -24.06
C GLN A 360 4.79 -17.88 -22.68
N ALA A 361 5.34 -19.10 -22.57
CA ALA A 361 5.97 -19.56 -21.33
C ALA A 361 7.26 -18.79 -20.99
N LEU A 362 8.10 -18.44 -21.97
CA LEU A 362 9.27 -17.56 -21.76
C LEU A 362 8.87 -16.14 -21.34
N ALA A 363 7.73 -15.65 -21.84
CA ALA A 363 7.20 -14.34 -21.43
C ALA A 363 6.73 -14.34 -19.97
N ALA A 364 6.25 -15.49 -19.45
CA ALA A 364 5.79 -15.63 -18.07
C ALA A 364 6.95 -15.91 -17.08
N ASP A 365 7.91 -16.76 -17.46
CA ASP A 365 9.11 -17.07 -16.67
C ASP A 365 10.28 -17.41 -17.60
N ARG A 366 11.06 -16.39 -17.96
CA ARG A 366 12.16 -16.54 -18.91
C ARG A 366 13.24 -17.47 -18.39
N GLU A 367 13.67 -17.28 -17.14
CA GLU A 367 14.81 -18.02 -16.58
C GLU A 367 14.45 -19.48 -16.33
N GLY A 368 13.31 -19.72 -15.67
CA GLY A 368 12.84 -21.07 -15.38
C GLY A 368 12.52 -21.84 -16.66
N HIS A 369 11.82 -21.24 -17.62
CA HIS A 369 11.46 -21.94 -18.85
C HIS A 369 12.64 -22.12 -19.82
N THR A 370 13.63 -21.22 -19.82
CA THR A 370 14.90 -21.46 -20.53
C THR A 370 15.63 -22.68 -19.95
N ALA A 371 15.65 -22.84 -18.62
CA ALA A 371 16.24 -24.02 -17.98
C ALA A 371 15.48 -25.30 -18.33
N VAL A 372 14.15 -25.26 -18.41
CA VAL A 372 13.31 -26.38 -18.87
C VAL A 372 13.67 -26.78 -20.30
N LEU A 373 13.77 -25.83 -21.23
CA LEU A 373 14.14 -26.11 -22.62
C LEU A 373 15.57 -26.67 -22.73
N ALA A 374 16.50 -26.20 -21.89
CA ALA A 374 17.87 -26.70 -21.84
C ALA A 374 17.96 -28.14 -21.31
N ALA A 375 17.09 -28.54 -20.39
CA ALA A 375 17.06 -29.87 -19.77
C ALA A 375 16.47 -30.97 -20.68
N LEU A 376 15.75 -30.60 -21.74
CA LEU A 376 15.19 -31.57 -22.69
C LEU A 376 16.30 -32.25 -23.51
N ALA A 377 16.18 -33.57 -23.68
CA ALA A 377 17.09 -34.33 -24.53
C ALA A 377 16.89 -33.95 -26.02
N PRO A 378 17.97 -33.82 -26.82
CA PRO A 378 17.84 -33.59 -28.26
C PRO A 378 17.19 -34.79 -28.96
N GLY A 379 16.46 -34.54 -30.05
CA GLY A 379 15.84 -35.57 -30.89
C GLY A 379 14.61 -36.27 -30.28
N LEU A 380 13.99 -35.70 -29.23
CA LEU A 380 12.73 -36.18 -28.67
C LEU A 380 11.59 -36.21 -29.69
N ILE A 381 11.64 -35.29 -30.65
CA ILE A 381 10.66 -35.18 -31.72
C ILE A 381 11.36 -35.48 -33.05
N PRO A 382 10.95 -36.54 -33.78
CA PRO A 382 11.52 -36.86 -35.07
C PRO A 382 11.16 -35.77 -36.08
N LEU A 383 12.17 -34.98 -36.48
CA LEU A 383 12.04 -33.94 -37.50
C LEU A 383 12.23 -34.48 -38.93
N ALA A 384 12.68 -35.73 -39.06
CA ALA A 384 12.78 -36.42 -40.34
C ALA A 384 11.46 -37.17 -40.63
N GLU A 385 10.95 -37.05 -41.86
CA GLU A 385 9.80 -37.83 -42.32
C GLU A 385 10.08 -39.33 -42.15
N THR A 386 9.38 -39.95 -41.21
CA THR A 386 9.46 -41.40 -41.01
C THR A 386 8.45 -42.07 -41.93
N GLY A 387 8.86 -42.28 -43.19
CA GLY A 387 8.20 -43.19 -44.13
C GLY A 387 7.07 -42.60 -44.98
N HIS A 388 7.35 -42.39 -46.26
CA HIS A 388 6.32 -42.43 -47.30
C HIS A 388 6.13 -43.88 -47.75
N SER A 389 4.90 -44.42 -47.77
CA SER A 389 4.65 -45.71 -48.41
C SER A 389 4.80 -45.54 -49.93
N THR A 390 5.93 -45.97 -50.48
CA THR A 390 6.17 -45.95 -51.94
C THR A 390 5.75 -47.25 -52.62
N GLN A 391 4.82 -48.04 -52.05
CA GLN A 391 4.25 -49.15 -52.81
C GLN A 391 3.23 -48.61 -53.82
N PRO A 392 3.48 -48.77 -55.14
CA PRO A 392 2.41 -48.65 -56.12
C PRO A 392 1.39 -49.74 -55.81
N ALA A 393 0.10 -49.41 -55.88
CA ALA A 393 -1.00 -50.35 -55.72
C ALA A 393 -1.15 -51.29 -56.94
N ASP A 394 -0.07 -51.95 -57.35
CA ASP A 394 -0.04 -52.91 -58.45
C ASP A 394 0.65 -54.21 -58.02
N GLY A 395 -0.06 -54.98 -57.21
CA GLY A 395 0.24 -56.37 -56.86
C GLY A 395 -1.01 -57.02 -56.27
N PRO A 396 -1.30 -58.30 -56.55
CA PRO A 396 -2.54 -58.91 -56.10
C PRO A 396 -2.61 -58.90 -54.58
N VAL A 397 -3.66 -58.27 -54.06
CA VAL A 397 -3.98 -58.23 -52.63
C VAL A 397 -4.07 -59.67 -52.14
N PRO A 398 -3.23 -60.12 -51.18
CA PRO A 398 -3.44 -61.41 -50.53
C PRO A 398 -4.78 -61.33 -49.79
N ASN A 399 -5.76 -62.09 -50.25
CA ASN A 399 -7.08 -62.20 -49.61
C ASN A 399 -6.96 -63.15 -48.41
N ASP A 400 -6.17 -62.75 -47.43
CA ASP A 400 -6.05 -63.35 -46.11
C ASP A 400 -6.82 -62.46 -45.13
N LEU A 401 -8.12 -62.73 -45.02
CA LEU A 401 -9.00 -62.20 -43.97
C LEU A 401 -9.11 -63.18 -42.80
N SER A 402 -8.09 -64.01 -42.54
CA SER A 402 -8.14 -65.01 -41.47
C SER A 402 -8.06 -64.42 -40.05
N TRP A 403 -7.83 -63.11 -39.92
CA TRP A 403 -7.74 -62.41 -38.64
C TRP A 403 -9.05 -61.74 -38.17
N PHE A 404 -10.10 -61.71 -39.02
CA PHE A 404 -11.43 -61.17 -38.64
C PHE A 404 -12.36 -62.21 -38.02
N ASP A 405 -12.00 -63.50 -38.03
CA ASP A 405 -12.86 -64.62 -37.60
C ASP A 405 -12.66 -65.04 -36.13
N SER A 406 -12.22 -64.10 -35.28
CA SER A 406 -12.01 -64.34 -33.85
C SER A 406 -12.57 -63.23 -32.97
N ALA A 407 -13.78 -62.75 -33.29
CA ALA A 407 -14.59 -61.99 -32.35
C ALA A 407 -15.46 -62.96 -31.52
N PRO A 408 -15.45 -62.88 -30.18
CA PRO A 408 -16.22 -63.77 -29.32
C PRO A 408 -17.72 -63.46 -29.46
N THR A 409 -18.52 -64.46 -29.84
CA THR A 409 -19.98 -64.38 -29.82
C THR A 409 -20.48 -64.25 -28.37
N ALA A 410 -21.21 -63.18 -28.08
CA ALA A 410 -21.97 -63.00 -26.85
C ALA A 410 -23.10 -64.05 -26.72
N PRO A 411 -23.54 -64.40 -25.49
CA PRO A 411 -24.33 -65.61 -25.24
C PRO A 411 -25.80 -65.45 -25.63
N SER A 412 -26.37 -66.46 -26.30
CA SER A 412 -27.81 -66.56 -26.52
C SER A 412 -28.52 -67.15 -25.30
N SER A 413 -29.54 -66.44 -24.83
CA SER A 413 -30.51 -66.86 -23.82
C SER A 413 -31.56 -67.84 -24.37
N GLU A 414 -32.01 -68.75 -23.49
CA GLU A 414 -33.14 -69.70 -23.61
C GLU A 414 -32.85 -70.98 -24.43
N GLY A 415 -33.05 -72.21 -23.96
CA GLY A 415 -33.74 -72.75 -22.77
C GLY A 415 -34.69 -73.89 -23.20
N LYS A 416 -34.57 -75.08 -22.55
CA LYS A 416 -35.47 -76.27 -22.63
C LYS A 416 -35.33 -77.10 -23.93
N GLU A 417 -35.31 -78.43 -23.92
CA GLU A 417 -35.82 -79.47 -23.02
C GLU A 417 -34.78 -80.56 -22.70
#